data_AF-A0A1Y2M6A7-F1
#
_entry.id   AF-A0A1Y2M6A7-F1
#
_cell.length_a   1.000
_cell.length_b   1.000
_cell.length_c   1.000
_cell.angle_alpha   90.00
_cell.angle_beta   90.00
_cell.angle_gamma   90.00
#
_symmetry.space_group_name_H-M   'P 1'
#
loop_
_entity.id
_entity.type
_entity.pdbx_description
1 polymer ?
#
loop_
_entity_poly.entity_id
_entity_poly.type
_entity_poly.pdbx_seq_one_letter_code
_entity_poly.pdbx_strand_id
1 'polypeptide(L)'
;MSASTPLLRTIRQPSLAPLTQRRHESTARRHKKLLALPAAPSYTPSSPQPSLVFNPPSAAPSVYHTPLKFLPASDARRRMYGAATAHASTTALRRKASPVAQPGTPLHASSSLLPPRPSAALPAPVRAPYDKKYHLGPAEMDQIRHLRLSDPDTWTRVKLAEKFGCSQFFVGMVVKAPEKAERVEQEHQGAREKWGRRRREAREERERRKELWGRDL
;
A
#
# COMPACT_ATOMS: atom_id res chain seq x y z
N MET A 1 -29.49 -6.57 89.49
CA MET A 1 -29.50 -8.05 89.42
C MET A 1 -29.58 -8.44 87.95
N SER A 2 -28.44 -8.53 87.25
CA SER A 2 -28.41 -8.82 85.81
C SER A 2 -28.03 -10.28 85.61
N ALA A 3 -28.96 -11.10 85.11
CA ALA A 3 -28.73 -12.50 84.80
C ALA A 3 -28.09 -12.63 83.40
N SER A 4 -26.87 -13.16 83.34
CA SER A 4 -26.13 -13.42 82.10
C SER A 4 -26.40 -14.86 81.64
N THR A 5 -27.04 -15.04 80.49
CA THR A 5 -27.21 -16.33 79.82
C THR A 5 -26.02 -16.56 78.86
N PRO A 6 -25.29 -17.69 78.92
CA PRO A 6 -24.21 -17.94 77.98
C PRO A 6 -24.77 -18.49 76.65
N LEU A 7 -24.61 -17.72 75.58
CA LEU A 7 -24.79 -18.23 74.22
C LEU A 7 -23.60 -19.12 73.87
N LEU A 8 -23.84 -20.43 73.75
CA LEU A 8 -22.88 -21.39 73.20
C LEU A 8 -22.60 -21.05 71.74
N ARG A 9 -21.50 -20.32 71.50
CA ARG A 9 -20.98 -20.05 70.17
C ARG A 9 -20.36 -21.35 69.63
N THR A 10 -21.07 -22.03 68.74
CA THR A 10 -20.49 -23.15 67.98
C THR A 10 -19.36 -22.60 67.12
N ILE A 11 -18.12 -22.86 67.53
CA ILE A 11 -16.93 -22.53 66.77
C ILE A 11 -16.92 -23.48 65.57
N ARG A 12 -17.41 -23.01 64.42
CA ARG A 12 -17.08 -23.66 63.14
C ARG A 12 -15.57 -23.58 63.00
N GLN A 13 -14.90 -24.73 63.02
CA GLN A 13 -13.47 -24.80 62.81
C GLN A 13 -13.11 -24.14 61.46
N PRO A 14 -12.10 -23.27 61.41
CA PRO A 14 -11.61 -22.74 60.15
C PRO A 14 -11.04 -23.91 59.34
N SER A 15 -11.67 -24.23 58.22
CA SER A 15 -11.09 -25.19 57.28
C SER A 15 -9.77 -24.62 56.76
N LEU A 16 -8.66 -25.27 57.09
CA LEU A 16 -7.32 -24.96 56.56
C LEU A 16 -7.12 -25.44 55.11
N ALA A 17 -8.18 -25.95 54.46
CA ALA A 17 -8.14 -26.21 53.03
C ALA A 17 -7.99 -24.85 52.32
N PRO A 18 -6.97 -24.66 51.47
CA PRO A 18 -6.88 -23.45 50.68
C PRO A 18 -8.15 -23.37 49.85
N LEU A 19 -8.93 -22.30 50.03
CA LEU A 19 -9.90 -21.89 49.02
C LEU A 19 -9.07 -21.66 47.76
N THR A 20 -8.95 -22.68 46.92
CA THR A 20 -8.41 -22.53 45.58
C THR A 20 -9.44 -21.69 44.86
N GLN A 21 -9.32 -20.37 44.99
CA GLN A 21 -10.06 -19.43 44.18
C GLN A 21 -9.47 -19.53 42.77
N ARG A 22 -9.73 -20.66 42.11
CA ARG A 22 -9.43 -20.90 40.71
C ARG A 22 -10.35 -19.98 39.93
N ARG A 23 -9.89 -18.76 39.71
CA ARG A 23 -10.56 -17.80 38.85
C ARG A 23 -10.36 -18.26 37.41
N HIS A 24 -11.36 -18.94 36.87
CA HIS A 24 -11.36 -19.45 35.50
C HIS A 24 -11.67 -18.38 34.45
N GLU A 25 -12.08 -17.17 34.86
CA GLU A 25 -12.52 -16.12 33.94
C GLU A 25 -11.56 -14.94 33.88
N SER A 26 -11.05 -14.67 32.69
CA SER A 26 -10.30 -13.46 32.38
C SER A 26 -11.25 -12.26 32.34
N THR A 27 -11.17 -11.38 33.34
CA THR A 27 -11.98 -10.15 33.35
C THR A 27 -11.56 -9.19 32.23
N ALA A 28 -12.51 -8.42 31.69
CA ALA A 28 -12.26 -7.42 30.66
C ALA A 28 -11.13 -6.42 31.05
N ARG A 29 -11.01 -6.10 32.35
CA ARG A 29 -9.93 -5.26 32.89
C ARG A 29 -8.54 -5.86 32.66
N ARG A 30 -8.39 -7.19 32.83
CA ARG A 30 -7.10 -7.87 32.63
C ARG A 30 -6.72 -7.88 31.15
N HIS A 31 -7.67 -8.19 30.28
CA HIS A 31 -7.47 -8.13 28.82
C HIS A 31 -7.12 -6.73 28.34
N LYS A 32 -7.85 -5.70 28.79
CA LYS A 32 -7.53 -4.30 28.46
C LYS A 32 -6.12 -3.90 28.90
N LYS A 33 -5.68 -4.34 30.08
CA LYS A 33 -4.32 -4.07 30.57
C LYS A 33 -3.25 -4.77 29.73
N LEU A 34 -3.49 -6.02 29.33
CA LEU A 34 -2.56 -6.79 28.51
C LEU A 34 -2.46 -6.26 27.07
N LEU A 35 -3.55 -5.73 26.51
CA LEU A 35 -3.61 -5.16 25.16
C LEU A 35 -3.33 -3.64 25.11
N ALA A 36 -2.95 -3.03 26.24
CA ALA A 36 -2.67 -1.61 26.31
C ALA A 36 -1.38 -1.26 25.55
N LEU A 37 -1.50 -0.42 24.52
CA LEU A 37 -0.36 0.12 23.79
C LEU A 37 -0.06 1.55 24.27
N PRO A 38 1.22 1.95 24.38
CA PRO A 38 1.59 3.32 24.71
C PRO A 38 1.17 4.29 23.59
N ALA A 39 0.86 5.53 23.96
CA ALA A 39 0.66 6.60 22.99
C ALA A 39 1.97 6.92 22.25
N ALA A 40 1.86 7.52 21.06
CA ALA A 40 3.05 7.95 20.33
C ALA A 40 3.82 9.02 21.13
N PRO A 41 5.17 9.03 21.10
CA PRO A 41 6.00 9.97 21.87
C PRO A 41 5.70 11.45 21.59
N SER A 42 5.13 11.77 20.43
CA SER A 42 4.69 13.12 20.07
C SER A 42 3.56 13.66 20.96
N TYR A 43 2.81 12.79 21.65
CA TYR A 43 1.70 13.17 22.52
C TYR A 43 2.12 13.37 23.98
N THR A 44 3.37 13.09 24.35
CA THR A 44 3.88 13.37 25.69
C THR A 44 4.42 14.80 25.73
N PRO A 45 3.76 15.75 26.42
CA PRO A 45 4.21 17.14 26.46
C PRO A 45 5.53 17.28 27.22
N SER A 46 6.46 18.07 26.70
CA SER A 46 7.72 18.42 27.37
C SER A 46 7.59 19.60 28.33
N SER A 47 6.57 20.44 28.13
CA SER A 47 6.30 21.65 28.90
C SER A 47 4.80 21.71 29.26
N PRO A 48 4.43 22.27 30.42
CA PRO A 48 3.03 22.48 30.79
C PRO A 48 2.34 23.58 29.96
N GLN A 49 3.09 24.41 29.23
CA GLN A 49 2.52 25.48 28.41
C GLN A 49 1.93 24.95 27.09
N PRO A 50 0.78 25.49 26.62
CA PRO A 50 0.20 25.08 25.37
C PRO A 50 1.10 25.47 24.20
N SER A 51 1.41 24.50 23.33
CA SER A 51 2.20 24.72 22.11
C SER A 51 1.58 23.96 20.92
N LEU A 52 1.77 24.51 19.72
CA LEU A 52 1.36 23.84 18.49
C LEU A 52 2.50 22.95 17.98
N VAL A 53 2.28 21.64 17.99
CA VAL A 53 3.26 20.64 17.53
C VAL A 53 2.86 20.11 16.16
N PHE A 54 3.77 20.15 15.21
CA PHE A 54 3.57 19.51 13.91
C PHE A 54 3.92 18.02 14.00
N ASN A 55 2.90 17.16 13.91
CA ASN A 55 3.02 15.71 14.03
C ASN A 55 2.51 15.00 12.75
N PRO A 56 3.32 14.89 11.69
CA PRO A 56 2.89 14.22 10.46
C PRO A 56 2.68 12.72 10.73
N PRO A 57 1.46 12.18 10.50
CA PRO A 57 1.18 10.78 10.80
C PRO A 57 1.91 9.85 9.81
N SER A 58 2.32 8.68 10.27
CA SER A 58 2.88 7.60 9.44
C SER A 58 1.76 6.79 8.76
N ALA A 59 0.89 7.46 8.03
CA ALA A 59 -0.28 6.88 7.36
C ALA A 59 -0.40 7.39 5.92
N ALA A 60 -1.15 6.66 5.08
CA ALA A 60 -1.44 7.12 3.73
C ALA A 60 -2.31 8.39 3.78
N PRO A 61 -2.04 9.39 2.93
CA PRO A 61 -2.88 10.59 2.85
C PRO A 61 -4.27 10.25 2.30
N SER A 62 -5.28 11.01 2.70
CA SER A 62 -6.62 10.94 2.11
C SER A 62 -6.67 11.68 0.77
N VAL A 63 -7.67 11.37 -0.05
CA VAL A 63 -7.91 12.03 -1.36
C VAL A 63 -8.08 13.56 -1.21
N TYR A 64 -8.61 14.01 -0.06
CA TYR A 64 -8.78 15.43 0.24
C TYR A 64 -7.47 16.19 0.49
N HIS A 65 -6.36 15.48 0.73
CA HIS A 65 -5.03 16.09 0.77
C HIS A 65 -4.50 16.33 -0.65
N THR A 66 -5.06 17.36 -1.28
CA THR A 66 -4.75 17.71 -2.67
C THR A 66 -3.29 18.15 -2.86
N PRO A 67 -2.51 17.49 -3.74
CA PRO A 67 -1.14 17.89 -3.99
C PRO A 67 -1.07 19.25 -4.71
N LEU A 68 0.03 19.96 -4.51
CA LEU A 68 0.27 21.30 -5.06
C LEU A 68 0.00 21.44 -6.56
N LYS A 69 0.25 20.38 -7.34
CA LYS A 69 0.07 20.35 -8.79
C LYS A 69 -1.41 20.43 -9.22
N PHE A 70 -2.33 20.01 -8.36
CA PHE A 70 -3.78 19.98 -8.63
C PHE A 70 -4.52 21.18 -8.04
N LEU A 71 -3.84 22.03 -7.25
CA LEU A 71 -4.43 23.28 -6.76
C LEU A 71 -4.43 24.34 -7.88
N PRO A 72 -5.51 25.13 -8.02
CA PRO A 72 -5.53 26.30 -8.88
C PRO A 72 -4.42 27.29 -8.53
N ALA A 73 -3.94 28.05 -9.52
CA ALA A 73 -2.87 29.01 -9.31
C ALA A 73 -3.21 30.11 -8.28
N SER A 74 -4.50 30.47 -8.18
CA SER A 74 -5.05 31.47 -7.25
C SER A 74 -5.27 30.97 -5.82
N ASP A 75 -5.18 29.66 -5.56
CA ASP A 75 -5.46 29.10 -4.23
C ASP A 75 -4.35 29.45 -3.23
N ALA A 76 -4.71 30.15 -2.14
CA ALA A 76 -3.78 30.57 -1.09
C ALA A 76 -3.06 29.39 -0.40
N ARG A 77 -3.68 28.20 -0.37
CA ARG A 77 -3.10 26.97 0.21
C ARG A 77 -1.83 26.55 -0.52
N ARG A 78 -1.66 26.93 -1.78
CA ARG A 78 -0.46 26.62 -2.58
C ARG A 78 0.81 27.16 -1.92
N ARG A 79 0.76 28.37 -1.32
CA ARG A 79 1.88 28.95 -0.57
C ARG A 79 2.17 28.17 0.72
N MET A 80 1.12 27.83 1.47
CA MET A 80 1.25 27.11 2.75
C MET A 80 1.80 25.69 2.54
N TYR A 81 1.24 24.93 1.61
CA TYR A 81 1.70 23.58 1.29
C TYR A 81 3.13 23.60 0.72
N GLY A 82 3.47 24.58 -0.13
CA GLY A 82 4.83 24.76 -0.64
C GLY A 82 5.86 24.95 0.47
N ALA A 83 5.56 25.83 1.43
CA ALA A 83 6.42 26.07 2.59
C ALA A 83 6.56 24.81 3.47
N ALA A 84 5.44 24.11 3.74
CA ALA A 84 5.44 22.89 4.54
C ALA A 84 6.25 21.75 3.88
N THR A 85 6.08 21.53 2.57
CA THR A 85 6.86 20.53 1.82
C THR A 85 8.35 20.87 1.83
N ALA A 86 8.72 22.13 1.59
CA ALA A 86 10.12 22.55 1.62
C ALA A 86 10.75 22.33 3.01
N HIS A 87 10.03 22.68 4.08
CA HIS A 87 10.47 22.45 5.46
C HIS A 87 10.64 20.94 5.75
N ALA A 88 9.65 20.12 5.36
CA ALA A 88 9.70 18.68 5.57
C ALA A 88 10.86 18.03 4.80
N SER A 89 11.05 18.36 3.53
CA SER A 89 12.16 17.86 2.71
C SER A 89 13.51 18.28 3.29
N THR A 90 13.67 19.55 3.68
CA THR A 90 14.91 20.03 4.30
C THR A 90 15.18 19.29 5.61
N THR A 91 14.16 19.10 6.44
CA THR A 91 14.29 18.38 7.73
C THR A 91 14.64 16.91 7.52
N ALA A 92 14.01 16.23 6.57
CA ALA A 92 14.30 14.83 6.25
C ALA A 92 15.73 14.64 5.72
N LEU A 93 16.23 15.57 4.90
CA LEU A 93 17.58 15.53 4.34
C LEU A 93 18.68 15.99 5.31
N ARG A 94 18.33 16.60 6.46
CA ARG A 94 19.32 16.97 7.47
C ARG A 94 20.00 15.71 8.01
N ARG A 95 21.33 15.66 7.88
CA ARG A 95 22.20 14.57 8.38
C ARG A 95 22.33 14.61 9.91
N LYS A 96 21.23 14.65 10.65
CA LYS A 96 21.25 14.55 12.11
C LYS A 96 20.75 13.16 12.49
N ALA A 97 21.66 12.27 12.86
CA ALA A 97 21.28 11.03 13.52
C ALA A 97 20.50 11.40 14.80
N SER A 98 19.41 10.68 15.08
CA SER A 98 18.73 10.86 16.36
C SER A 98 19.73 10.58 17.49
N PRO A 99 19.61 11.22 18.68
CA PRO A 99 20.49 10.92 19.81
C PRO A 99 20.57 9.42 20.13
N VAL A 100 19.47 8.71 19.86
CA VAL A 100 19.32 7.26 20.04
C VAL A 100 20.12 6.43 19.01
N ALA A 101 20.42 6.97 17.83
CA ALA A 101 21.14 6.30 16.74
C ALA A 101 22.54 6.89 16.49
N GLN A 102 23.13 7.56 17.49
CA GLN A 102 24.49 8.12 17.41
C GLN A 102 25.56 7.02 17.45
N PRO A 103 26.75 7.24 16.86
CA PRO A 103 27.90 6.36 17.03
C PRO A 103 28.13 5.97 18.50
N GLY A 104 28.11 4.67 18.79
CA GLY A 104 28.30 4.13 20.14
C GLY A 104 27.03 3.71 20.88
N THR A 105 25.82 3.88 20.30
CA THR A 105 24.57 3.34 20.87
C THR A 105 24.27 1.94 20.33
N PRO A 106 23.50 1.09 21.05
CA PRO A 106 23.15 -0.26 20.58
C PRO A 106 22.35 -0.27 19.25
N LEU A 107 21.72 0.86 18.90
CA LEU A 107 20.99 1.06 17.65
C LEU A 107 21.85 1.64 16.51
N HIS A 108 23.12 1.94 16.78
CA HIS A 108 24.09 2.37 15.76
C HIS A 108 24.61 1.22 14.88
N ALA A 109 24.21 -0.03 15.15
CA ALA A 109 24.62 -1.17 14.35
C ALA A 109 24.36 -0.89 12.86
N SER A 110 25.38 -1.13 12.02
CA SER A 110 25.42 -0.98 10.56
C SER A 110 24.44 -1.89 9.80
N SER A 111 23.35 -2.27 10.45
CA SER A 111 22.37 -3.25 10.06
C SER A 111 21.50 -2.73 8.92
N SER A 112 21.42 -3.53 7.86
CA SER A 112 20.52 -3.36 6.70
C SER A 112 19.02 -3.36 7.04
N LEU A 113 18.66 -3.55 8.32
CA LEU A 113 17.28 -3.60 8.80
C LEU A 113 16.66 -2.20 9.03
N LEU A 114 17.47 -1.14 9.03
CA LEU A 114 16.94 0.23 9.08
C LEU A 114 16.65 0.72 7.65
N PRO A 115 15.57 1.50 7.44
CA PRO A 115 15.29 2.08 6.14
C PRO A 115 16.49 2.93 5.68
N PRO A 116 16.83 2.92 4.38
CA PRO A 116 17.94 3.70 3.86
C PRO A 116 17.71 5.18 4.18
N ARG A 117 18.81 5.89 4.45
CA ARG A 117 18.76 7.33 4.69
C ARG A 117 18.07 8.01 3.50
N PRO A 118 17.12 8.94 3.74
CA PRO A 118 16.43 9.62 2.66
C PRO A 118 17.44 10.37 1.79
N SER A 119 17.40 10.09 0.49
CA SER A 119 18.19 10.77 -0.54
C SER A 119 17.28 11.69 -1.34
N ALA A 120 17.87 12.70 -2.00
CA ALA A 120 17.16 13.53 -2.97
C ALA A 120 16.82 12.78 -4.26
N ALA A 121 17.44 11.62 -4.50
CA ALA A 121 17.16 10.78 -5.66
C ALA A 121 15.77 10.15 -5.55
N LEU A 122 15.04 10.16 -6.68
CA LEU A 122 13.77 9.44 -6.80
C LEU A 122 14.00 7.92 -6.67
N PRO A 123 13.02 7.15 -6.17
CA PRO A 123 13.10 5.70 -6.18
C PRO A 123 13.21 5.16 -7.62
N ALA A 124 13.77 3.96 -7.76
CA ALA A 124 13.86 3.31 -9.06
C ALA A 124 12.47 3.19 -9.71
N PRO A 125 12.32 3.55 -11.00
CA PRO A 125 11.03 3.52 -11.64
C PRO A 125 10.57 2.07 -11.83
N VAL A 126 9.29 1.79 -11.54
CA VAL A 126 8.70 0.45 -11.72
C VAL A 126 8.70 0.02 -13.19
N ARG A 127 8.58 0.99 -14.10
CA ARG A 127 8.68 0.80 -15.55
C ARG A 127 9.83 1.62 -16.08
N ALA A 128 10.66 1.03 -16.93
CA ALA A 128 11.70 1.77 -17.63
C ALA A 128 11.06 2.92 -18.45
N PRO A 129 11.60 4.15 -18.36
CA PRO A 129 11.13 5.25 -19.20
C PRO A 129 11.40 4.90 -20.67
N TYR A 130 10.42 5.18 -21.53
CA TYR A 130 10.55 4.99 -22.97
C TYR A 130 10.11 6.26 -23.69
N ASP A 131 10.82 6.60 -24.76
CA ASP A 131 10.49 7.74 -25.60
C ASP A 131 9.48 7.36 -26.69
N LYS A 132 8.49 8.22 -26.90
CA LYS A 132 7.49 8.05 -27.95
C LYS A 132 8.08 8.49 -29.29
N LYS A 133 8.13 7.57 -30.26
CA LYS A 133 8.62 7.84 -31.62
C LYS A 133 7.44 8.07 -32.57
N TYR A 134 7.49 9.17 -33.33
CA TYR A 134 6.46 9.59 -34.29
C TYR A 134 7.06 9.75 -35.69
N HIS A 135 7.81 8.74 -36.14
CA HIS A 135 8.52 8.78 -37.42
C HIS A 135 7.69 8.24 -38.60
N LEU A 136 6.55 7.59 -38.34
CA LEU A 136 5.75 6.95 -39.39
C LEU A 136 4.83 7.94 -40.12
N GLY A 137 4.90 7.92 -41.45
CA GLY A 137 4.04 8.70 -42.33
C GLY A 137 2.77 7.97 -42.79
N PRO A 138 1.84 8.66 -43.49
CA PRO A 138 0.59 8.06 -43.97
C PRO A 138 0.83 6.89 -44.96
N ALA A 139 1.82 7.02 -45.84
CA ALA A 139 2.16 5.98 -46.81
C ALA A 139 2.62 4.67 -46.16
N GLU A 140 3.42 4.75 -45.09
CA GLU A 140 3.86 3.58 -44.33
C GLU A 140 2.71 2.96 -43.55
N MET A 141 1.80 3.79 -43.03
CA MET A 141 0.57 3.30 -42.41
C MET A 141 -0.29 2.52 -43.40
N ASP A 142 -0.43 2.98 -44.65
CA ASP A 142 -1.12 2.24 -45.72
C ASP A 142 -0.47 0.89 -46.00
N GLN A 143 0.86 0.84 -46.05
CA GLN A 143 1.58 -0.42 -46.21
C GLN A 143 1.34 -1.37 -45.04
N ILE A 144 1.32 -0.85 -43.80
CA ILE A 144 0.95 -1.65 -42.62
C ILE A 144 -0.46 -2.22 -42.78
N ARG A 145 -1.43 -1.43 -43.30
CA ARG A 145 -2.78 -1.94 -43.54
C ARG A 145 -2.78 -3.06 -44.56
N HIS A 146 -2.15 -2.81 -45.70
CA HIS A 146 -2.15 -3.73 -46.81
C HIS A 146 -1.54 -5.08 -46.42
N LEU A 147 -0.35 -5.07 -45.80
CA LEU A 147 0.34 -6.30 -45.36
C LEU A 147 -0.46 -7.08 -44.31
N ARG A 148 -1.14 -6.37 -43.40
CA ARG A 148 -1.90 -7.02 -42.33
C ARG A 148 -3.23 -7.61 -42.81
N LEU A 149 -3.86 -6.98 -43.80
CA LEU A 149 -5.07 -7.47 -44.43
C LEU A 149 -4.80 -8.62 -45.40
N SER A 150 -3.64 -8.63 -46.07
CA SER A 150 -3.27 -9.72 -46.98
C SER A 150 -3.06 -11.03 -46.22
N ASP A 151 -2.14 -11.06 -45.26
CA ASP A 151 -1.77 -12.28 -44.53
C ASP A 151 -1.55 -12.00 -43.03
N PRO A 152 -2.60 -12.02 -42.20
CA PRO A 152 -2.51 -11.70 -40.78
C PRO A 152 -1.69 -12.73 -39.97
N ASP A 153 -1.43 -13.91 -40.54
CA ASP A 153 -0.61 -14.97 -39.95
C ASP A 153 0.88 -14.74 -40.12
N THR A 154 1.29 -14.27 -41.30
CA THR A 154 2.69 -13.94 -41.55
C THR A 154 3.03 -12.53 -41.06
N TRP A 155 2.15 -11.55 -41.32
CA TRP A 155 2.31 -10.16 -40.90
C TRP A 155 1.64 -9.89 -39.55
N THR A 156 2.20 -10.53 -38.52
CA THR A 156 1.78 -10.31 -37.13
C THR A 156 2.13 -8.90 -36.67
N ARG A 157 1.49 -8.46 -35.57
CA ARG A 157 1.79 -7.16 -34.94
C ARG A 157 3.25 -7.02 -34.55
N VAL A 158 3.88 -8.12 -34.14
CA VAL A 158 5.30 -8.18 -33.77
C VAL A 158 6.17 -7.92 -34.98
N LYS A 159 5.95 -8.66 -36.07
CA LYS A 159 6.75 -8.54 -37.30
C LYS A 159 6.61 -7.17 -37.96
N LEU A 160 5.40 -6.60 -37.97
CA LEU A 160 5.17 -5.25 -38.48
C LEU A 160 5.81 -4.17 -37.59
N ALA A 161 5.73 -4.33 -36.27
CA ALA A 161 6.38 -3.44 -35.33
C ALA A 161 7.90 -3.40 -35.52
N GLU A 162 8.53 -4.56 -35.73
CA GLU A 162 9.97 -4.67 -36.04
C GLU A 162 10.31 -4.05 -37.40
N LYS A 163 9.53 -4.37 -38.45
CA LYS A 163 9.77 -3.85 -39.81
C LYS A 163 9.70 -2.32 -39.88
N PHE A 164 8.71 -1.71 -39.21
CA PHE A 164 8.48 -0.27 -39.24
C PHE A 164 9.07 0.46 -38.01
N GLY A 165 9.78 -0.25 -37.13
CA GLY A 165 10.40 0.31 -35.92
C GLY A 165 9.41 1.01 -34.97
N CYS A 166 8.17 0.50 -34.88
CA CYS A 166 7.08 1.12 -34.11
C CYS A 166 6.53 0.18 -33.02
N SER A 167 5.59 0.67 -32.19
CA SER A 167 4.98 -0.15 -31.13
C SER A 167 3.99 -1.17 -31.70
N GLN A 168 3.99 -2.40 -31.17
CA GLN A 168 2.96 -3.41 -31.48
C GLN A 168 1.54 -2.92 -31.16
N PHE A 169 1.41 -2.03 -30.16
CA PHE A 169 0.14 -1.37 -29.85
C PHE A 169 -0.29 -0.44 -30.98
N PHE A 170 0.63 0.36 -31.50
CA PHE A 170 0.37 1.26 -32.63
C PHE A 170 -0.12 0.49 -33.87
N VAL A 171 0.53 -0.62 -34.23
CA VAL A 171 0.07 -1.47 -35.35
C VAL A 171 -1.38 -1.93 -35.17
N GLY A 172 -1.77 -2.32 -33.95
CA GLY A 172 -3.14 -2.74 -33.64
C GLY A 172 -4.17 -1.61 -33.67
N MET A 173 -3.73 -0.36 -33.51
CA MET A 173 -4.54 0.84 -33.68
C MET A 173 -4.70 1.21 -35.16
N VAL A 174 -3.66 1.01 -35.98
CA VAL A 174 -3.71 1.27 -37.42
C VAL A 174 -4.63 0.27 -38.14
N VAL A 175 -4.48 -1.04 -37.87
CA VAL A 175 -5.34 -2.09 -38.47
C VAL A 175 -5.67 -3.23 -37.52
N LYS A 176 -6.96 -3.56 -37.46
CA LYS A 176 -7.50 -4.76 -36.83
C LYS A 176 -7.60 -5.90 -37.84
N ALA A 177 -7.44 -7.14 -37.37
CA ALA A 177 -7.63 -8.35 -38.18
C ALA A 177 -8.69 -9.21 -37.47
N PRO A 178 -10.00 -8.98 -37.75
CA PRO A 178 -11.10 -9.57 -36.97
C PRO A 178 -11.14 -11.09 -37.07
N GLU A 179 -11.02 -11.66 -38.28
CA GLU A 179 -11.05 -13.12 -38.48
C GLU A 179 -9.99 -13.86 -37.65
N LYS A 180 -8.77 -13.32 -37.63
CA LYS A 180 -7.69 -13.86 -36.79
C LYS A 180 -7.98 -13.67 -35.30
N ALA A 181 -8.57 -12.54 -34.91
CA ALA A 181 -8.91 -12.29 -33.51
C ALA A 181 -9.94 -13.31 -33.01
N GLU A 182 -10.95 -13.64 -33.81
CA GLU A 182 -11.97 -14.65 -33.49
C GLU A 182 -11.35 -16.04 -33.34
N ARG A 183 -10.46 -16.46 -34.26
CA ARG A 183 -9.74 -17.75 -34.15
C ARG A 183 -8.93 -17.84 -32.85
N VAL A 184 -8.16 -16.80 -32.53
CA VAL A 184 -7.37 -16.74 -31.29
C VAL A 184 -8.27 -16.74 -30.06
N GLU A 185 -9.44 -16.10 -30.13
CA GLU A 185 -10.41 -16.12 -29.04
C GLU A 185 -10.99 -17.54 -28.82
N GLN A 186 -11.34 -18.25 -29.89
CA GLN A 186 -11.77 -19.65 -29.82
C GLN A 186 -10.69 -20.56 -29.23
N GLU A 187 -9.43 -20.40 -29.65
CA GLU A 187 -8.29 -21.12 -29.07
C GLU A 187 -8.14 -20.83 -27.56
N HIS A 188 -8.26 -19.56 -27.16
CA HIS A 188 -8.23 -19.17 -25.76
C HIS A 188 -9.40 -19.75 -24.97
N GLN A 189 -10.60 -19.82 -25.55
CA GLN A 189 -11.77 -20.46 -24.93
C GLN A 189 -11.52 -21.96 -24.74
N GLY A 190 -11.07 -22.68 -25.76
CA GLY A 190 -10.72 -24.11 -25.63
C GLY A 190 -9.60 -24.35 -24.61
N ALA A 191 -8.64 -23.43 -24.47
CA ALA A 191 -7.63 -23.49 -23.43
C ALA A 191 -8.19 -23.23 -22.01
N ARG A 192 -9.19 -22.36 -21.88
CA ARG A 192 -9.90 -22.07 -20.62
C ARG A 192 -10.80 -23.22 -20.19
N GLU A 193 -11.44 -23.90 -21.13
CA GLU A 193 -12.25 -25.10 -20.86
C GLU A 193 -11.43 -26.21 -20.21
N LYS A 194 -10.18 -26.38 -20.67
CA LYS A 194 -9.20 -27.33 -20.10
C LYS A 194 -8.73 -26.97 -18.69
N TRP A 195 -9.10 -25.81 -18.13
CA TRP A 195 -8.72 -25.47 -16.77
C TRP A 195 -9.52 -26.29 -15.75
N GLY A 196 -8.79 -27.04 -14.92
CA GLY A 196 -9.37 -27.67 -13.73
C GLY A 196 -9.88 -26.64 -12.70
N ARG A 197 -10.73 -27.11 -11.79
CA ARG A 197 -11.45 -26.30 -10.79
C ARG A 197 -10.60 -25.24 -10.10
N ARG A 198 -9.48 -25.64 -9.47
CA ARG A 198 -8.60 -24.73 -8.70
C ARG A 198 -8.04 -23.58 -9.55
N ARG A 199 -7.67 -23.84 -10.81
CA ARG A 199 -7.14 -22.79 -11.71
C ARG A 199 -8.25 -21.82 -12.12
N ARG A 200 -9.44 -22.33 -12.40
CA ARG A 200 -10.61 -21.51 -12.76
C ARG A 200 -10.98 -20.56 -11.62
N GLU A 201 -11.19 -21.09 -10.42
CA GLU A 201 -11.50 -20.30 -9.21
C GLU A 201 -10.44 -19.21 -8.95
N ALA A 202 -9.15 -19.55 -9.07
CA ALA A 202 -8.06 -18.59 -8.88
C ALA A 202 -8.00 -17.48 -9.96
N ARG A 203 -8.50 -17.75 -11.17
CA ARG A 203 -8.57 -16.77 -12.26
C ARG A 203 -9.77 -15.85 -12.09
N GLU A 204 -10.93 -16.40 -11.74
CA GLU A 204 -12.11 -15.61 -11.37
C GLU A 204 -11.81 -14.66 -10.21
N GLU A 205 -11.13 -15.15 -9.16
CA GLU A 205 -10.77 -14.31 -8.02
C GLU A 205 -9.78 -13.20 -8.36
N ARG A 206 -8.91 -13.43 -9.35
CA ARG A 206 -8.05 -12.37 -9.86
C ARG A 206 -8.87 -11.29 -10.57
N GLU A 207 -9.83 -11.67 -11.41
CA GLU A 207 -10.70 -10.70 -12.08
C GLU A 207 -11.55 -9.93 -11.07
N ARG A 208 -12.13 -10.59 -10.05
CA ARG A 208 -12.82 -9.90 -8.95
C ARG A 208 -11.94 -8.87 -8.26
N ARG A 209 -10.70 -9.24 -7.91
CA ARG A 209 -9.75 -8.28 -7.31
C ARG A 209 -9.43 -7.11 -8.23
N LYS A 210 -9.24 -7.37 -9.53
CA LYS A 210 -8.97 -6.33 -10.53
C LYS A 210 -10.16 -5.37 -10.68
N GLU A 211 -11.38 -5.88 -10.66
CA GLU A 211 -12.60 -5.06 -10.67
C GLU A 211 -12.72 -4.22 -9.40
N LEU A 212 -12.43 -4.80 -8.24
CA LEU A 212 -12.47 -4.10 -6.95
C LEU A 212 -11.44 -2.96 -6.86
N TRP A 213 -10.26 -3.11 -7.46
CA TRP A 213 -9.21 -2.06 -7.44
C TRP A 213 -9.68 -0.70 -7.96
N GLY A 214 -10.68 -0.66 -8.85
CA GLY A 214 -11.20 0.59 -9.43
C GLY A 214 -12.47 1.14 -8.77
N ARG A 215 -13.05 0.45 -7.76
CA ARG A 215 -14.35 0.84 -7.17
C ARG A 215 -14.22 1.85 -6.02
N ASP A 216 -13.14 1.79 -5.25
CA ASP A 216 -12.97 2.56 -4.00
C ASP A 216 -12.06 3.80 -4.17
N LEU A 217 -12.05 4.42 -5.36
CA LEU A 217 -11.34 5.67 -5.63
C LEU A 217 -12.26 6.89 -5.57
#